data_AF-A0A8J8A1L4-F1
#
_entry.id   AF-A0A8J8A1L4-F1
#
_cell.length_a   1.000
_cell.length_b   1.000
_cell.length_c   1.000
_cell.angle_alpha   90.00
_cell.angle_beta   90.00
_cell.angle_gamma   90.00
#
_symmetry.space_group_name_H-M   'P 1'
#
loop_
_entity.id
_entity.type
_entity.pdbx_description
1 polymer ?
#
loop_
_entity_poly.entity_id
_entity_poly.type
_entity_poly.pdbx_seq_one_letter_code
_entity_poly.pdbx_strand_id
1 'polypeptide(L)'
;MGEFKITFTLNEPFGPLEKMAEKATTEGREYEYSNESIIEMALSEYDVSIYCQGEKIFNATVNFNEFLYELLRFAFYAITGEVPKNVRSYGWSFKIPKELPNWLDNEVRILRGLLKNKFNKLASDLFLRSFLGSYDPTLVIYGFREDEYIYLVSVDYRKVCRVPVKEFVKVAINVTDKAIQELESCTRIFEENGIKGYLKIINDYKELLKNLKELSEE
;
A
#
# COMPACT_ATOMS: atom_id res chain seq x y z
N MET A 1 -8.30 18.96 -13.92
CA MET A 1 -8.27 17.86 -12.95
C MET A 1 -6.88 17.26 -13.00
N GLY A 2 -6.11 17.37 -11.93
CA GLY A 2 -4.73 16.86 -11.90
C GLY A 2 -4.76 15.40 -11.49
N GLU A 3 -4.40 14.50 -12.42
CA GLU A 3 -4.52 13.05 -12.28
C GLU A 3 -3.67 12.52 -11.11
N PHE A 4 -4.33 11.98 -10.08
CA PHE A 4 -3.70 11.06 -9.15
C PHE A 4 -3.51 9.72 -9.85
N LYS A 5 -2.29 9.17 -9.80
CA LYS A 5 -1.94 7.95 -10.52
C LYS A 5 -0.99 7.12 -9.69
N ILE A 6 -1.32 5.83 -9.56
CA ILE A 6 -0.39 4.83 -9.06
C ILE A 6 0.04 4.01 -10.28
N THR A 7 1.34 3.94 -10.52
CA THR A 7 1.94 3.05 -11.51
C THR A 7 2.64 1.92 -10.80
N PHE A 8 2.28 0.71 -11.20
CA PHE A 8 2.92 -0.52 -10.80
C PHE A 8 3.73 -1.02 -11.98
N THR A 9 5.01 -1.31 -11.79
CA THR A 9 5.86 -1.83 -12.86
C THR A 9 6.75 -2.92 -12.31
N LEU A 10 6.66 -4.09 -12.91
CA LEU A 10 7.64 -5.16 -12.73
C LEU A 10 8.85 -4.81 -13.61
N ASN A 11 9.86 -4.15 -13.06
CA ASN A 11 11.10 -3.93 -13.78
C ASN A 11 12.06 -5.12 -13.56
N GLU A 12 12.90 -5.38 -14.55
CA GLU A 12 13.97 -6.37 -14.50
C GLU A 12 14.93 -6.11 -13.31
N PRO A 13 15.48 -7.17 -12.66
CA PRO A 13 15.93 -8.43 -13.29
C PRO A 13 14.88 -9.56 -13.39
N PHE A 14 13.74 -9.42 -12.73
CA PHE A 14 12.93 -10.60 -12.42
C PHE A 14 11.73 -10.86 -13.34
N GLY A 15 11.28 -9.90 -14.14
CA GLY A 15 10.18 -10.11 -15.10
C GLY A 15 8.80 -10.25 -14.43
N PRO A 16 7.78 -10.83 -15.09
CA PRO A 16 6.44 -10.99 -14.53
C PRO A 16 6.43 -11.85 -13.25
N LEU A 17 5.38 -11.75 -12.43
CA LEU A 17 5.29 -12.49 -11.15
C LEU A 17 5.48 -14.00 -11.34
N GLU A 18 5.07 -14.54 -12.48
CA GLU A 18 5.24 -15.97 -12.80
C GLU A 18 6.72 -16.39 -12.73
N LYS A 19 7.63 -15.57 -13.28
CA LYS A 19 9.06 -15.85 -13.26
C LYS A 19 9.63 -15.75 -11.84
N MET A 20 9.11 -14.83 -11.03
CA MET A 20 9.45 -14.75 -9.60
C MET A 20 8.95 -15.96 -8.82
N ALA A 21 7.73 -16.42 -9.10
CA ALA A 21 7.16 -17.61 -8.47
C ALA A 21 7.93 -18.88 -8.86
N GLU A 22 8.34 -19.04 -10.12
CA GLU A 22 9.18 -20.16 -10.57
C GLU A 22 10.55 -20.16 -9.88
N LYS A 23 11.21 -19.01 -9.82
CA LYS A 23 12.48 -18.87 -9.11
C LYS A 23 12.32 -19.19 -7.63
N ALA A 24 11.31 -18.60 -6.99
CA ALA A 24 11.06 -18.75 -5.57
C ALA A 24 10.73 -20.19 -5.18
N THR A 25 9.93 -20.88 -5.99
CA THR A 25 9.59 -22.31 -5.75
C THR A 25 10.80 -23.21 -5.96
N THR A 26 11.66 -22.92 -6.94
CA THR A 26 12.89 -23.68 -7.20
C THR A 26 13.88 -23.53 -6.05
N GLU A 27 14.27 -22.30 -5.72
CA GLU A 27 15.20 -22.01 -4.61
C GLU A 27 14.60 -22.47 -3.28
N GLY A 28 13.32 -22.21 -3.05
CA GLY A 28 12.63 -22.62 -1.83
C GLY A 28 12.65 -24.12 -1.58
N ARG A 29 12.57 -24.93 -2.64
CA ARG A 29 12.69 -26.39 -2.53
C ARG A 29 14.13 -26.85 -2.31
N GLU A 30 15.09 -26.22 -2.99
CA GLU A 30 16.51 -26.52 -2.83
C GLU A 30 16.98 -26.30 -1.39
N TYR A 31 16.47 -25.24 -0.74
CA TYR A 31 16.85 -24.84 0.62
C TYR A 31 15.83 -25.21 1.70
N GLU A 32 14.83 -26.04 1.38
CA GLU A 32 13.77 -26.50 2.31
C GLU A 32 13.02 -25.36 3.03
N TYR A 33 12.77 -24.25 2.35
CA TYR A 33 12.01 -23.13 2.88
C TYR A 33 10.54 -23.49 3.12
N SER A 34 9.93 -22.84 4.12
CA SER A 34 8.50 -22.99 4.37
C SER A 34 7.67 -22.44 3.21
N ASN A 35 6.46 -22.95 3.02
CA ASN A 35 5.51 -22.43 2.02
C ASN A 35 5.32 -20.91 2.12
N GLU A 36 5.26 -20.39 3.35
CA GLU A 36 5.12 -18.96 3.63
C GLU A 36 6.33 -18.18 3.11
N SER A 37 7.55 -18.65 3.39
CA SER A 37 8.79 -18.00 2.93
C SER A 37 8.90 -18.02 1.40
N ILE A 38 8.45 -19.09 0.76
CA ILE A 38 8.45 -19.22 -0.71
C ILE A 38 7.49 -18.19 -1.33
N ILE A 39 6.30 -18.02 -0.75
CA ILE A 39 5.35 -17.01 -1.20
C ILE A 39 5.90 -15.61 -0.95
N GLU A 40 6.46 -15.33 0.23
CA GLU A 40 7.05 -14.03 0.55
C GLU A 40 8.19 -13.66 -0.38
N MET A 41 9.06 -14.62 -0.72
CA MET A 41 10.14 -14.40 -1.67
C MET A 41 9.62 -14.03 -3.06
N ALA A 42 8.56 -14.70 -3.53
CA ALA A 42 7.95 -14.36 -4.83
C ALA A 42 7.32 -12.96 -4.84
N LEU A 43 6.81 -12.49 -3.70
CA LEU A 43 6.11 -11.21 -3.55
C LEU A 43 7.04 -10.06 -3.11
N SER A 44 8.33 -10.30 -2.98
CA SER A 44 9.27 -9.38 -2.32
C SER A 44 9.59 -8.14 -3.16
N GLU A 45 9.78 -8.24 -4.47
CA GLU A 45 10.40 -7.15 -5.22
C GLU A 45 9.49 -6.57 -6.31
N TYR A 46 8.88 -5.42 -6.02
CA TYR A 46 8.03 -4.70 -6.97
C TYR A 46 8.26 -3.20 -6.97
N ASP A 47 8.47 -2.61 -8.14
CA ASP A 47 8.61 -1.16 -8.24
C ASP A 47 7.24 -0.48 -8.31
N VAL A 48 7.00 0.38 -7.33
CA VAL A 48 5.81 1.20 -7.22
C VAL A 48 6.20 2.66 -7.33
N SER A 49 5.50 3.41 -8.16
CA SER A 49 5.56 4.87 -8.18
C SER A 49 4.16 5.46 -8.02
N ILE A 50 4.05 6.48 -7.17
CA ILE A 50 2.81 7.25 -6.97
C ILE A 50 3.05 8.68 -7.44
N TYR A 51 2.16 9.16 -8.29
CA TYR A 51 2.17 10.49 -8.87
C TYR A 51 0.91 11.26 -8.48
N CYS A 52 1.09 12.55 -8.27
CA CYS A 52 0.03 13.48 -7.98
C CYS A 52 0.26 14.76 -8.78
N GLN A 53 -0.69 15.12 -9.64
CA GLN A 53 -0.56 16.30 -10.51
C GLN A 53 0.72 16.26 -11.38
N GLY A 54 1.06 15.07 -11.88
CA GLY A 54 2.28 14.84 -12.69
C GLY A 54 3.57 14.73 -11.89
N GLU A 55 3.54 15.00 -10.58
CA GLU A 55 4.72 14.93 -9.73
C GLU A 55 4.79 13.63 -8.95
N LYS A 56 5.95 12.97 -8.96
CA LYS A 56 6.25 11.82 -8.12
C LYS A 56 6.24 12.22 -6.64
N ILE A 57 5.51 11.47 -5.81
CA ILE A 57 5.44 11.62 -4.35
C ILE A 57 5.93 10.38 -3.60
N PHE A 58 6.06 9.25 -4.30
CA PHE A 58 6.59 7.99 -3.78
C PHE A 58 7.19 7.20 -4.93
N ASN A 59 8.34 6.57 -4.70
CA ASN A 59 8.95 5.62 -5.63
C ASN A 59 9.87 4.69 -4.88
N ALA A 60 9.53 3.40 -4.86
CA ALA A 60 10.29 2.40 -4.14
C ALA A 60 10.10 1.02 -4.74
N THR A 61 11.07 0.15 -4.51
CA THR A 61 10.85 -1.30 -4.50
C THR A 61 10.16 -1.67 -3.19
N VAL A 62 9.06 -2.41 -3.28
CA VAL A 62 8.19 -2.74 -2.15
C VAL A 62 7.91 -4.24 -2.10
N ASN A 63 7.65 -4.74 -0.90
CA ASN A 63 6.93 -6.00 -0.72
C ASN A 63 5.49 -5.81 -1.23
N PHE A 64 5.11 -6.60 -2.22
CA PHE A 64 3.83 -6.45 -2.92
C PHE A 64 2.63 -6.70 -2.01
N ASN A 65 2.72 -7.72 -1.16
CA ASN A 65 1.67 -8.06 -0.21
C ASN A 65 1.42 -6.91 0.77
N GLU A 66 2.50 -6.35 1.32
CA GLU A 66 2.42 -5.20 2.23
C GLU A 66 1.87 -3.96 1.54
N PHE A 67 2.34 -3.66 0.32
CA PHE A 67 1.86 -2.54 -0.48
C PHE A 67 0.35 -2.60 -0.72
N LEU A 68 -0.18 -3.76 -1.14
CA LEU A 68 -1.61 -3.91 -1.41
C LEU A 68 -2.46 -3.76 -0.14
N TYR A 69 -2.02 -4.35 0.98
CA TYR A 69 -2.73 -4.17 2.25
C TYR A 69 -2.73 -2.72 2.70
N GLU A 70 -1.60 -2.01 2.59
CA GLU A 70 -1.51 -0.60 2.94
C GLU A 70 -2.30 0.30 1.98
N LEU A 71 -2.32 0.00 0.69
CA LEU A 71 -3.16 0.73 -0.28
C LEU A 71 -4.66 0.59 0.07
N LEU A 72 -5.10 -0.64 0.36
CA LEU A 72 -6.47 -0.91 0.80
C LEU A 72 -6.76 -0.23 2.15
N ARG A 73 -5.80 -0.23 3.08
CA ARG A 73 -5.88 0.47 4.37
C ARG A 73 -6.18 1.94 4.18
N PHE A 74 -5.43 2.61 3.30
CA PHE A 74 -5.67 4.01 2.97
C PHE A 74 -7.01 4.21 2.26
N ALA A 75 -7.44 3.29 1.39
CA ALA A 75 -8.70 3.40 0.66
C ALA A 75 -9.92 3.30 1.58
N PHE A 76 -9.95 2.32 2.49
CA PHE A 76 -10.99 2.23 3.51
C PHE A 76 -11.01 3.46 4.41
N TYR A 77 -9.83 3.87 4.90
CA TYR A 77 -9.71 5.06 5.73
C TYR A 77 -10.21 6.33 5.03
N ALA A 78 -9.94 6.49 3.72
CA ALA A 78 -10.40 7.63 2.95
C ALA A 78 -11.93 7.74 2.94
N ILE A 79 -12.64 6.61 2.78
CA ILE A 79 -14.10 6.56 2.72
C ILE A 79 -14.70 6.70 4.12
N THR A 80 -14.35 5.78 5.02
CA THR A 80 -15.07 5.58 6.28
C THR A 80 -14.49 6.40 7.42
N GLY A 81 -13.26 6.90 7.30
CA GLY A 81 -12.50 7.45 8.42
C GLY A 81 -11.95 6.40 9.38
N GLU A 82 -12.15 5.11 9.09
CA GLU A 82 -11.71 3.98 9.90
C GLU A 82 -10.98 2.94 9.05
N VAL A 83 -10.22 2.05 9.72
CA VAL A 83 -9.58 0.91 9.06
C VAL A 83 -10.22 -0.38 9.56
N PRO A 84 -10.75 -1.25 8.68
CA PRO A 84 -11.29 -2.54 9.06
C PRO A 84 -10.25 -3.43 9.74
N LYS A 85 -10.66 -4.15 10.80
CA LYS A 85 -9.75 -5.00 11.60
C LYS A 85 -9.10 -6.13 10.81
N ASN A 86 -9.74 -6.59 9.74
CA ASN A 86 -9.27 -7.64 8.85
C ASN A 86 -8.26 -7.14 7.80
N VAL A 87 -8.04 -5.83 7.69
CA VAL A 87 -6.96 -5.27 6.85
C VAL A 87 -5.68 -5.26 7.67
N ARG A 88 -4.68 -6.03 7.21
CA ARG A 88 -3.36 -6.08 7.86
C ARG A 88 -2.72 -4.68 7.90
N SER A 89 -1.95 -4.42 8.96
CA SER A 89 -1.21 -3.18 9.16
C SER A 89 0.27 -3.48 9.15
N TYR A 90 1.00 -2.84 8.25
CA TYR A 90 2.46 -2.76 8.23
C TYR A 90 2.93 -1.32 8.53
N GLY A 91 1.99 -0.36 8.54
CA GLY A 91 2.16 0.98 9.08
C GLY A 91 1.61 1.18 10.51
N TRP A 92 1.57 2.44 10.92
CA TRP A 92 1.02 2.90 12.20
C TRP A 92 -0.22 3.78 12.01
N SER A 93 -1.10 3.78 13.00
CA SER A 93 -2.25 4.67 13.08
C SER A 93 -2.23 5.40 14.41
N PHE A 94 -2.54 6.69 14.37
CA PHE A 94 -2.52 7.56 15.55
C PHE A 94 -3.82 8.34 15.61
N LYS A 95 -4.36 8.52 16.82
CA LYS A 95 -5.59 9.27 17.04
C LYS A 95 -5.31 10.74 17.35
N ILE A 96 -4.15 11.04 17.92
CA ILE A 96 -3.72 12.40 18.24
C ILE A 96 -2.20 12.55 18.08
N PRO A 97 -1.67 13.76 17.83
CA PRO A 97 -0.23 13.96 17.61
C PRO A 97 0.60 13.68 18.87
N LYS A 98 -0.02 13.74 20.06
CA LYS A 98 0.64 13.43 21.34
C LYS A 98 0.96 11.94 21.51
N GLU A 99 0.35 11.07 20.69
CA GLU A 99 0.68 9.63 20.66
C GLU A 99 1.93 9.35 19.81
N LEU A 100 2.42 10.33 19.05
CA LEU A 100 3.62 10.16 18.24
C LEU A 100 4.86 10.06 19.15
N PRO A 101 5.66 9.00 19.02
CA PRO A 101 6.92 8.91 19.73
C PRO A 101 7.86 10.08 19.39
N ASN A 102 8.64 10.55 20.38
CA ASN A 102 9.57 11.68 20.19
C ASN A 102 10.61 11.46 19.08
N TRP A 103 10.92 10.22 18.73
CA TRP A 103 11.83 9.93 17.60
C TRP A 103 11.22 10.31 16.23
N LEU A 104 9.92 10.57 16.15
CA LEU A 104 9.23 11.14 14.99
C LEU A 104 9.23 12.68 14.96
N ASP A 105 9.87 13.37 15.89
CA ASP A 105 9.83 14.84 15.99
C ASP A 105 10.25 15.54 14.70
N ASN A 106 11.23 14.97 13.98
CA ASN A 106 11.64 15.52 12.69
C ASN A 106 10.55 15.36 11.62
N GLU A 107 9.88 14.21 11.56
CA GLU A 107 8.74 13.98 10.65
C GLU A 107 7.60 14.95 10.99
N VAL A 108 7.27 15.12 12.28
CA VAL A 108 6.25 16.08 12.76
C VAL A 108 6.59 17.51 12.35
N ARG A 109 7.85 17.92 12.47
CA ARG A 109 8.30 19.24 12.04
C ARG A 109 8.13 19.43 10.53
N ILE A 110 8.45 18.41 9.73
CA ILE A 110 8.23 18.43 8.28
C ILE A 110 6.74 18.53 7.96
N LEU A 111 5.90 17.69 8.59
CA LEU A 111 4.44 17.71 8.42
C LEU A 111 3.86 19.08 8.76
N ARG A 112 4.28 19.71 9.87
CA ARG A 112 3.88 21.08 10.23
C ARG A 112 4.30 22.10 9.18
N GLY A 113 5.52 21.99 8.65
CA GLY A 113 5.99 22.89 7.59
C GLY A 113 5.19 22.76 6.29
N LEU A 114 4.84 21.53 5.91
CA LEU A 114 4.11 21.22 4.68
C LEU A 114 2.61 21.56 4.79
N LEU A 115 1.96 21.18 5.88
CA LEU A 115 0.53 21.39 6.09
C LEU A 115 0.19 22.76 6.71
N LYS A 116 1.19 23.46 7.27
CA LYS A 116 1.05 24.79 7.88
C LYS A 116 -0.13 24.82 8.87
N ASN A 117 -1.02 25.79 8.74
CA ASN A 117 -2.17 26.00 9.62
C ASN A 117 -3.17 24.83 9.60
N LYS A 118 -3.12 23.95 8.59
CA LYS A 118 -4.00 22.77 8.51
C LYS A 118 -3.52 21.62 9.39
N PHE A 119 -2.26 21.58 9.80
CA PHE A 119 -1.68 20.44 10.53
C PHE A 119 -2.51 20.07 11.77
N ASN A 120 -2.82 21.05 12.63
CA ASN A 120 -3.52 20.77 13.88
C ASN A 120 -4.95 20.26 13.65
N LYS A 121 -5.63 20.73 12.59
CA LYS A 121 -6.98 20.27 12.22
C LYS A 121 -6.93 18.86 11.61
N LEU A 122 -5.99 18.61 10.71
CA LEU A 122 -5.87 17.30 10.05
C LEU A 122 -5.40 16.20 11.00
N ALA A 123 -4.53 16.56 11.95
CA ALA A 123 -3.98 15.62 12.91
C ALA A 123 -4.79 15.56 14.22
N SER A 124 -5.94 16.23 14.32
CA SER A 124 -6.83 16.11 15.49
C SER A 124 -7.72 14.87 15.46
N ASP A 125 -7.79 14.19 14.32
CA ASP A 125 -8.50 12.93 14.13
C ASP A 125 -7.52 11.80 13.78
N LEU A 126 -8.05 10.58 13.61
CA LEU A 126 -7.27 9.43 13.15
C LEU A 126 -6.51 9.78 11.86
N PHE A 127 -5.21 9.48 11.81
CA PHE A 127 -4.39 9.55 10.60
C PHE A 127 -3.50 8.31 10.46
N LEU A 128 -3.08 8.04 9.23
CA LEU A 128 -2.24 6.90 8.89
C LEU A 128 -0.80 7.34 8.65
N ARG A 129 0.15 6.48 9.02
CA ARG A 129 1.56 6.57 8.67
C ARG A 129 2.01 5.23 8.11
N SER A 130 2.56 5.21 6.91
CA SER A 130 2.94 3.97 6.25
C SER A 130 4.19 4.13 5.40
N PHE A 131 4.92 3.04 5.22
CA PHE A 131 6.01 2.92 4.24
C PHE A 131 5.51 2.33 2.91
N LEU A 132 4.21 1.99 2.82
CA LEU A 132 3.58 1.36 1.66
C LEU A 132 4.34 0.10 1.18
N GLY A 133 4.84 -0.71 2.12
CA GLY A 133 5.63 -1.91 1.83
C GLY A 133 7.08 -1.64 1.39
N SER A 134 7.56 -0.40 1.40
CA SER A 134 8.95 -0.09 1.04
C SER A 134 9.95 -0.71 2.01
N TYR A 135 11.02 -1.26 1.45
CA TYR A 135 12.21 -1.66 2.22
C TYR A 135 13.03 -0.46 2.73
N ASP A 136 12.77 0.74 2.21
CA ASP A 136 13.39 1.97 2.68
C ASP A 136 12.51 2.62 3.77
N PRO A 137 12.92 2.56 5.05
CA PRO A 137 12.15 3.11 6.15
C PRO A 137 12.12 4.65 6.16
N THR A 138 12.81 5.32 5.24
CA THR A 138 12.72 6.79 5.09
C THR A 138 11.56 7.22 4.21
N LEU A 139 11.04 6.33 3.36
CA LEU A 139 9.96 6.61 2.41
C LEU A 139 8.57 6.56 3.06
N VAL A 140 8.33 7.51 3.96
CA VAL A 140 7.10 7.60 4.73
C VAL A 140 6.03 8.41 4.01
N ILE A 141 4.83 7.85 3.93
CA ILE A 141 3.60 8.50 3.51
C ILE A 141 2.64 8.59 4.69
N TYR A 142 2.18 9.81 4.98
CA TYR A 142 1.10 10.06 5.91
C TYR A 142 -0.23 10.26 5.16
N GLY A 143 -1.31 9.68 5.67
CA GLY A 143 -2.67 9.86 5.16
C GLY A 143 -3.53 10.61 6.17
N PHE A 144 -3.99 11.80 5.80
CA PHE A 144 -4.96 12.58 6.58
C PHE A 144 -6.25 12.76 5.80
N ARG A 145 -7.39 12.60 6.47
CA ARG A 145 -8.71 12.82 5.89
C ARG A 145 -9.24 14.20 6.26
N GLU A 146 -9.87 14.88 5.30
CA GLU A 146 -10.64 16.11 5.51
C GLU A 146 -11.82 16.11 4.53
N ASP A 147 -13.02 15.93 5.07
CA ASP A 147 -14.26 15.93 4.28
C ASP A 147 -14.17 14.96 3.09
N GLU A 148 -14.32 15.45 1.86
CA GLU A 148 -14.27 14.68 0.61
C GLU A 148 -12.84 14.44 0.06
N TYR A 149 -11.80 14.69 0.87
CA TYR A 149 -10.41 14.63 0.43
C TYR A 149 -9.53 13.79 1.36
N ILE A 150 -8.55 13.13 0.76
CA ILE A 150 -7.39 12.56 1.44
C ILE A 150 -6.14 13.35 1.08
N TYR A 151 -5.33 13.67 2.09
CA TYR A 151 -4.02 14.28 1.97
C TYR A 151 -2.97 13.20 2.18
N LEU A 152 -2.23 12.89 1.12
CA LEU A 152 -1.05 12.07 1.17
C LEU A 152 0.16 12.98 1.32
N VAL A 153 0.85 12.92 2.45
CA VAL A 153 2.04 13.73 2.73
C VAL A 153 3.27 12.84 2.69
N SER A 154 4.11 13.07 1.71
CA SER A 154 5.41 12.40 1.58
C SER A 154 6.46 13.21 2.31
N VAL A 155 7.02 12.60 3.37
CA VAL A 155 8.02 13.27 4.21
C VAL A 155 9.33 13.42 3.44
N ASP A 156 9.79 12.35 2.80
CA ASP A 156 11.05 12.33 2.06
C ASP A 156 11.02 13.28 0.85
N TYR A 157 9.96 13.18 0.04
CA TYR A 157 9.80 14.04 -1.14
C TYR A 157 9.39 15.48 -0.77
N ARG A 158 9.01 15.72 0.50
CA ARG A 158 8.48 17.00 1.00
C ARG A 158 7.29 17.52 0.19
N LYS A 159 6.36 16.62 -0.14
CA LYS A 159 5.18 16.93 -0.98
C LYS A 159 3.88 16.62 -0.27
N VAL A 160 2.87 17.42 -0.59
CA VAL A 160 1.49 17.22 -0.17
C VAL A 160 0.65 16.97 -1.41
N CYS A 161 0.04 15.81 -1.48
CA CYS A 161 -0.91 15.46 -2.50
C CYS A 161 -2.32 15.46 -1.90
N ARG A 162 -3.18 16.35 -2.37
CA ARG A 162 -4.59 16.42 -1.98
C ARG A 162 -5.44 15.79 -3.08
N VAL A 163 -6.10 14.68 -2.77
CA VAL A 163 -6.87 13.89 -3.75
C VAL A 163 -8.33 13.81 -3.30
N PRO A 164 -9.31 14.03 -4.18
CA PRO A 164 -10.69 13.69 -3.90
C PRO A 164 -10.81 12.20 -3.51
N VAL A 165 -11.55 11.88 -2.46
CA VAL A 165 -11.73 10.49 -1.98
C VAL A 165 -12.21 9.58 -3.12
N LYS A 166 -13.19 10.04 -3.92
CA LYS A 166 -13.71 9.30 -5.08
C LYS A 166 -12.63 8.95 -6.11
N GLU A 167 -11.70 9.87 -6.36
CA GLU A 167 -10.59 9.64 -7.30
C GLU A 167 -9.58 8.66 -6.71
N PHE A 168 -9.19 8.86 -5.44
CA PHE A 168 -8.25 7.99 -4.74
C PHE A 168 -8.74 6.53 -4.68
N VAL A 169 -9.99 6.33 -4.25
CA VAL A 169 -10.62 5.01 -4.14
C VAL A 169 -10.73 4.33 -5.49
N LYS A 170 -11.13 5.05 -6.54
CA LYS A 170 -11.19 4.51 -7.90
C LYS A 170 -9.82 4.01 -8.36
N VAL A 171 -8.75 4.77 -8.09
CA VAL A 171 -7.38 4.35 -8.42
C VAL A 171 -6.97 3.13 -7.60
N ALA A 172 -7.26 3.11 -6.29
CA ALA A 172 -6.96 1.97 -5.42
C ALA A 172 -7.68 0.67 -5.86
N ILE A 173 -8.97 0.78 -6.22
CA ILE A 173 -9.75 -0.34 -6.78
C ILE A 173 -9.09 -0.88 -8.05
N ASN A 174 -8.77 0.00 -9.01
CA ASN A 174 -8.17 -0.41 -10.28
C ASN A 174 -6.80 -1.06 -10.11
N VAL A 175 -5.97 -0.55 -9.18
CA VAL A 175 -4.67 -1.14 -8.87
C VAL A 175 -4.84 -2.51 -8.23
N THR A 176 -5.77 -2.63 -7.28
CA THR A 176 -6.04 -3.91 -6.58
C THR A 176 -6.62 -4.96 -7.53
N ASP A 177 -7.54 -4.60 -8.44
CA ASP A 177 -8.07 -5.52 -9.45
C ASP A 177 -6.94 -6.07 -10.34
N LYS A 178 -6.04 -5.21 -10.83
CA LYS A 178 -4.87 -5.65 -11.63
C LYS A 178 -3.91 -6.51 -10.84
N ALA A 179 -3.69 -6.18 -9.57
CA ALA A 179 -2.83 -6.95 -8.68
C ALA A 179 -3.39 -8.36 -8.44
N ILE A 180 -4.72 -8.49 -8.26
CA ILE A 180 -5.38 -9.80 -8.15
C ILE A 180 -5.18 -10.62 -9.41
N GLN A 181 -5.32 -10.02 -10.60
CA GLN A 181 -5.08 -10.71 -11.88
C GLN A 181 -3.63 -11.22 -12.00
N GLU A 182 -2.65 -10.40 -11.59
CA GLU A 182 -1.24 -10.80 -11.54
C GLU A 182 -1.02 -11.94 -10.54
N LEU A 183 -1.64 -11.89 -9.35
CA LEU A 183 -1.55 -12.98 -8.39
C LEU A 183 -2.17 -14.27 -8.95
N GLU A 184 -3.32 -14.17 -9.62
CA GLU A 184 -4.02 -15.32 -10.19
C GLU A 184 -3.21 -16.05 -11.26
N SER A 185 -2.42 -15.33 -12.07
CA SER A 185 -1.58 -15.93 -13.12
C SER A 185 -0.59 -16.97 -12.57
N CYS A 186 -0.12 -16.76 -11.34
CA CYS A 186 0.90 -17.60 -10.71
C CYS A 186 0.32 -18.77 -9.89
N THR A 187 -1.01 -18.86 -9.76
CA THR A 187 -1.69 -19.86 -8.95
C THR A 187 -1.23 -21.28 -9.29
N ARG A 188 -1.17 -21.58 -10.60
CA ARG A 188 -0.77 -22.90 -11.10
C ARG A 188 0.64 -23.29 -10.64
N ILE A 189 1.59 -22.34 -10.64
CA ILE A 189 2.98 -22.58 -10.23
C ILE A 189 3.02 -23.02 -8.76
N PHE A 190 2.31 -22.31 -7.87
CA PHE A 190 2.28 -22.67 -6.45
C PHE A 190 1.53 -23.99 -6.20
N GLU A 191 0.41 -24.24 -6.89
CA GLU A 191 -0.38 -25.47 -6.76
C GLU A 191 0.39 -26.71 -7.21
N GLU A 192 0.98 -26.69 -8.41
CA GLU A 192 1.80 -27.78 -8.94
C GLU A 192 3.01 -28.07 -8.04
N ASN A 193 3.49 -27.04 -7.32
CA ASN A 193 4.57 -27.18 -6.36
C ASN A 193 4.12 -27.53 -4.93
N GLY A 194 2.83 -27.77 -4.69
CA GLY A 194 2.29 -28.14 -3.37
C GLY A 194 2.38 -27.02 -2.32
N ILE A 195 2.59 -25.78 -2.74
CA ILE A 195 2.72 -24.61 -1.88
C ILE A 195 1.32 -24.14 -1.49
N LYS A 196 0.98 -24.32 -0.20
CA LYS A 196 -0.32 -23.97 0.36
C LYS A 196 -0.36 -22.52 0.85
N GLY A 197 -1.55 -21.93 0.90
CA GLY A 197 -1.79 -20.60 1.46
C GLY A 197 -1.87 -19.47 0.43
N TYR A 198 -1.33 -19.67 -0.78
CA TYR A 198 -1.35 -18.66 -1.84
C TYR A 198 -2.77 -18.27 -2.29
N LEU A 199 -3.63 -19.25 -2.56
CA LEU A 199 -5.04 -19.02 -2.88
C LEU A 199 -5.80 -18.25 -1.80
N LYS A 200 -5.43 -18.46 -0.53
CA LYS A 200 -6.07 -17.73 0.58
C LYS A 200 -5.77 -16.24 0.48
N ILE A 201 -4.54 -15.86 0.17
CA ILE A 201 -4.13 -14.45 -0.03
C ILE A 201 -4.97 -13.80 -1.13
N ILE A 202 -5.14 -14.48 -2.27
CA ILE A 202 -5.97 -13.99 -3.39
C ILE A 202 -7.43 -13.79 -2.94
N ASN A 203 -8.00 -14.77 -2.24
CA ASN A 203 -9.38 -14.69 -1.77
C ASN A 203 -9.59 -13.57 -0.74
N ASP A 204 -8.64 -13.39 0.18
CA ASP A 204 -8.66 -12.29 1.15
C ASP A 204 -8.69 -10.93 0.43
N TYR A 205 -7.91 -10.74 -0.63
CA TYR A 205 -7.95 -9.50 -1.44
C TYR A 205 -9.25 -9.33 -2.21
N LYS A 206 -9.82 -10.39 -2.78
CA LYS A 206 -11.11 -10.34 -3.46
C LYS A 206 -12.24 -9.91 -2.52
N GLU A 207 -12.25 -10.43 -1.29
CA GLU A 207 -13.21 -10.03 -0.27
C GLU A 207 -13.06 -8.56 0.11
N LEU A 208 -11.84 -8.11 0.40
CA LEU A 208 -11.56 -6.70 0.71
C LEU A 208 -11.94 -5.77 -0.43
N LEU A 209 -11.64 -6.15 -1.67
CA LEU A 209 -11.96 -5.34 -2.84
C LEU A 209 -13.47 -5.26 -3.09
N LYS A 210 -14.19 -6.36 -2.88
CA LYS A 210 -15.66 -6.37 -2.94
C LYS A 210 -16.24 -5.39 -1.92
N ASN A 211 -15.82 -5.48 -0.66
CA ASN A 211 -16.29 -4.59 0.40
C ASN A 211 -15.97 -3.11 0.09
N LEU A 212 -14.79 -2.84 -0.46
CA LEU A 212 -14.40 -1.47 -0.84
C LEU A 212 -15.27 -0.93 -2.00
N LYS A 213 -15.59 -1.76 -2.98
CA LYS A 213 -16.47 -1.39 -4.11
C LYS A 213 -17.88 -1.04 -3.61
N GLU A 214 -18.47 -1.89 -2.75
CA GLU A 214 -19.78 -1.65 -2.14
C GLU A 214 -19.82 -0.31 -1.39
N LEU A 215 -18.82 -0.05 -0.54
CA LEU A 215 -18.71 1.23 0.20
C LEU A 215 -18.47 2.46 -0.69
N SER A 216 -17.97 2.28 -1.91
CA SER A 216 -17.68 3.39 -2.82
C SER A 216 -18.86 3.83 -3.67
N GLU A 217 -19.91 3.00 -3.72
CA GLU A 217 -21.16 3.25 -4.46
C GLU A 217 -22.24 3.93 -3.60
N GLU A 218 -22.07 3.94 -2.27
CA GLU A 218 -22.90 4.64 -1.28
C GLU A 218 -22.58 6.15 -1.19
#